data_AF-A0A922LFR3-F1
#
_entry.id   AF-A0A922LFR3-F1
#
_cell.length_a   1.000
_cell.length_b   1.000
_cell.length_c   1.000
_cell.angle_alpha   90.00
_cell.angle_beta   90.00
_cell.angle_gamma   90.00
#
_symmetry.space_group_name_H-M   'P 1'
#
loop_
_entity.id
_entity.type
_entity.pdbx_description
1 polymer ?
#
loop_
_entity_poly.entity_id
_entity_poly.type
_entity_poly.pdbx_seq_one_letter_code
_entity_poly.pdbx_strand_id
1 'polypeptide(L)'
;MQLYEIPDIRLFWSKDEGFLNQFITDDIHAPIKYKPVSIFPPCVLDLSFWLNNSQSISSSLSSNSDGLDRIKIVERDIFDIVRSEAGDLIEQVKMNHFSYKSLKQFYK
;
A
#
# COMPACT_ATOMS: atom_id res chain seq x y z
N MET A 1 -1.44 -15.31 -4.31
CA MET A 1 -2.53 -16.26 -3.96
C MET A 1 -2.20 -17.63 -4.55
N GLN A 2 -2.21 -18.65 -3.71
CA GLN A 2 -1.51 -19.93 -3.92
C GLN A 2 -2.17 -20.87 -4.92
N LEU A 3 -3.51 -20.95 -4.93
CA LEU A 3 -4.23 -21.91 -5.78
C LEU A 3 -4.07 -21.63 -7.28
N TYR A 4 -4.18 -20.36 -7.67
CA TYR A 4 -4.11 -19.92 -9.07
C TYR A 4 -2.81 -19.21 -9.42
N GLU A 5 -1.84 -19.17 -8.49
CA GLU A 5 -0.56 -18.46 -8.62
C GLU A 5 -0.69 -16.95 -8.94
N ILE A 6 -1.75 -16.30 -8.47
CA ILE A 6 -1.97 -14.86 -8.71
C ILE A 6 -0.99 -14.05 -7.84
N PRO A 7 -0.11 -13.20 -8.42
CA PRO A 7 0.96 -12.54 -7.66
C PRO A 7 0.47 -11.33 -6.85
N ASP A 8 -0.59 -10.65 -7.30
CA ASP A 8 -1.07 -9.40 -6.74
C ASP A 8 -2.57 -9.47 -6.44
N ILE A 9 -2.97 -9.00 -5.25
CA ILE A 9 -4.37 -8.94 -4.86
C ILE A 9 -5.16 -7.95 -5.73
N ARG A 10 -4.57 -6.84 -6.20
CA ARG A 10 -5.25 -5.80 -6.99
C ARG A 10 -5.96 -6.35 -8.22
N LEU A 11 -5.44 -7.46 -8.77
CA LEU A 11 -6.02 -8.15 -9.90
C LEU A 11 -7.47 -8.61 -9.67
N PHE A 12 -7.89 -8.91 -8.43
CA PHE A 12 -9.29 -9.26 -8.13
C PHE A 12 -10.28 -8.10 -8.31
N TRP A 13 -9.79 -6.87 -8.25
CA TRP A 13 -10.61 -5.66 -8.48
C TRP A 13 -10.42 -5.11 -9.89
N SER A 14 -9.54 -5.72 -10.70
CA SER A 14 -9.32 -5.33 -12.08
C SER A 14 -10.54 -5.70 -12.95
N LYS A 15 -10.87 -4.81 -13.89
CA LYS A 15 -11.87 -5.05 -14.95
C LYS A 15 -11.22 -5.45 -16.28
N ASP A 16 -9.93 -5.78 -16.25
CA ASP A 16 -9.19 -6.20 -17.43
C ASP A 16 -9.71 -7.55 -17.94
N GLU A 17 -10.24 -7.55 -19.17
CA GLU A 17 -10.73 -8.75 -19.83
C GLU A 17 -9.64 -9.82 -19.95
N GLY A 18 -8.38 -9.44 -20.09
CA GLY A 18 -7.28 -10.39 -20.17
C GLY A 18 -7.05 -11.16 -18.86
N PHE A 19 -7.43 -10.59 -17.71
CA PHE A 19 -7.46 -11.32 -16.42
C PHE A 19 -8.75 -12.15 -16.32
N LEU A 20 -9.91 -11.51 -16.56
CA LEU A 20 -11.22 -12.13 -16.37
C LEU A 20 -11.44 -13.37 -17.25
N ASN A 21 -11.01 -13.31 -18.52
CA ASN A 21 -11.20 -14.39 -19.48
C ASN A 21 -10.43 -15.67 -19.11
N GLN A 22 -9.42 -15.60 -18.24
CA GLN A 22 -8.65 -16.78 -17.81
C GLN A 22 -9.42 -17.66 -16.82
N PHE A 23 -10.44 -17.11 -16.16
CA PHE A 23 -11.24 -17.80 -15.16
C PHE A 23 -12.63 -18.21 -15.65
N ILE A 24 -12.95 -17.91 -16.92
CA ILE A 24 -14.17 -18.39 -17.57
C ILE A 24 -13.96 -19.85 -17.95
N THR A 25 -14.66 -20.76 -17.26
CA THR A 25 -14.62 -22.19 -17.51
C THR A 25 -15.96 -22.83 -17.14
N ASP A 26 -16.30 -23.94 -17.81
CA ASP A 26 -17.51 -24.71 -17.51
C ASP A 26 -17.33 -25.65 -16.31
N ASP A 27 -16.07 -25.93 -15.91
CA ASP A 27 -15.71 -26.84 -14.82
C ASP A 27 -15.09 -26.08 -13.63
N ILE A 28 -15.76 -26.11 -12.49
CA ILE A 28 -15.31 -25.47 -11.24
C ILE A 28 -14.01 -26.09 -10.67
N HIS A 29 -13.68 -27.33 -11.04
CA HIS A 29 -12.48 -28.03 -10.59
C HIS A 29 -11.34 -27.97 -11.60
N ALA A 30 -11.52 -27.23 -12.70
CA ALA A 30 -10.49 -27.06 -13.70
C ALA A 30 -9.21 -26.47 -13.06
N PRO A 31 -8.03 -27.06 -13.33
CA PRO A 31 -6.76 -26.55 -12.82
C PRO A 31 -6.36 -25.29 -13.60
N ILE A 32 -6.83 -24.13 -13.16
CA ILE A 32 -6.50 -22.83 -13.74
C ILE A 32 -5.18 -22.33 -13.15
N LYS A 33 -4.31 -21.80 -14.01
CA LYS A 33 -3.08 -21.12 -13.60
C LYS A 33 -3.03 -19.76 -14.26
N TYR A 34 -2.91 -18.71 -13.45
CA TYR A 34 -2.89 -17.34 -13.92
C TYR A 34 -1.69 -17.08 -14.86
N LYS A 35 -1.95 -16.36 -15.94
CA LYS A 35 -0.98 -15.84 -16.90
C LYS A 35 -0.95 -14.31 -16.80
N PRO A 36 0.23 -13.70 -16.58
CA PRO A 36 0.36 -12.24 -16.54
C PRO A 36 -0.11 -11.58 -17.85
N VAL A 37 -0.99 -10.58 -17.73
CA VAL A 37 -1.64 -9.90 -18.87
C VAL A 37 -0.87 -8.65 -19.29
N SER A 38 -0.19 -8.00 -18.34
CA SER A 38 0.59 -6.80 -18.59
C SER A 38 1.70 -6.66 -17.55
N ILE A 39 2.94 -6.51 -18.00
CA ILE A 39 4.12 -6.33 -17.15
C ILE A 39 4.76 -4.99 -17.54
N PHE A 40 4.27 -3.91 -16.96
CA PHE A 40 4.95 -2.61 -17.04
C PHE A 40 6.01 -2.51 -15.96
N PRO A 41 7.16 -1.86 -16.21
CA PRO A 41 8.16 -1.66 -15.18
C PRO A 41 7.61 -0.74 -14.08
N PRO A 42 7.91 -1.00 -12.80
CA PRO A 42 7.50 -0.15 -11.71
C PRO A 42 8.20 1.22 -11.78
N CYS A 43 7.48 2.28 -11.45
CA CYS A 43 8.03 3.64 -11.31
C CYS A 43 8.15 3.98 -9.81
N VAL A 44 9.37 4.18 -9.33
CA VAL A 44 9.63 4.50 -7.91
C VAL A 44 9.73 6.01 -7.74
N LEU A 45 8.90 6.55 -6.85
CA LEU A 45 8.85 7.97 -6.51
C LEU A 45 8.96 8.13 -5.00
N ASP A 46 9.84 9.04 -4.56
CA ASP A 46 10.02 9.35 -3.15
C ASP A 46 9.28 10.65 -2.79
N LEU A 47 8.57 10.64 -1.67
CA LEU A 47 7.88 11.80 -1.12
C LEU A 47 8.30 12.00 0.34
N SER A 48 8.68 13.24 0.69
CA SER A 48 9.06 13.61 2.05
C SER A 48 8.27 14.83 2.51
N PHE A 49 7.74 14.80 3.73
CA PHE A 49 6.99 15.90 4.32
C PHE A 49 7.23 15.95 5.83
N TRP A 50 6.99 17.12 6.42
CA TRP A 50 7.14 17.34 7.85
C TRP A 50 5.86 16.97 8.58
N LEU A 51 5.97 16.22 9.67
CA LEU A 51 4.86 15.97 10.57
C LEU A 51 4.78 17.05 11.64
N ASN A 52 3.60 17.67 11.76
CA ASN A 52 3.36 18.64 12.80
C ASN A 52 3.06 17.92 14.12
N ASN A 53 3.86 18.18 15.16
CA ASN A 53 3.66 17.59 16.48
C ASN A 53 2.37 18.07 17.16
N SER A 54 1.80 19.21 16.72
CA SER A 54 0.74 19.93 17.43
C SER A 54 -0.70 19.58 17.03
N GLN A 55 -0.93 18.88 15.92
CA GLN A 55 -2.29 18.56 15.47
C GLN A 55 -2.60 17.08 15.59
N SER A 56 -3.53 16.79 16.50
CA SER A 56 -4.29 15.55 16.57
C SER A 56 -5.17 15.42 15.32
N ILE A 57 -4.64 14.80 14.27
CA ILE A 57 -5.50 14.11 13.31
C ILE A 57 -5.93 12.84 14.04
N SER A 58 -7.23 12.74 14.32
CA SER A 58 -7.87 11.83 15.29
C SER A 58 -7.65 12.17 16.77
N SER A 59 -8.21 13.31 17.19
CA SER A 59 -8.51 13.61 18.61
C SER A 59 -9.60 12.68 19.21
N SER A 60 -10.05 11.65 18.51
CA SER A 60 -11.15 10.78 18.95
C SER A 60 -10.76 9.35 19.35
N LEU A 61 -9.49 8.91 19.19
CA LEU A 61 -9.13 7.50 19.41
C LEU A 61 -7.85 7.21 20.23
N SER A 62 -7.10 8.19 20.74
CA SER A 62 -5.88 7.91 21.54
C SER A 62 -5.96 8.46 22.96
N SER A 63 -6.67 7.74 23.81
CA SER A 63 -6.57 7.87 25.28
C SER A 63 -5.41 7.05 25.85
N ASN A 64 -4.25 6.97 25.19
CA ASN A 64 -3.07 6.31 25.73
C ASN A 64 -1.82 7.18 25.54
N SER A 65 -1.00 7.26 26.58
CA SER A 65 0.10 8.22 26.77
C SER A 65 1.42 7.84 26.07
N ASP A 66 1.47 6.73 25.32
CA ASP A 66 2.70 6.24 24.71
C ASP A 66 2.80 6.73 23.26
N GLY A 67 3.78 7.57 22.96
CA GLY A 67 3.92 8.28 21.68
C GLY A 67 4.12 7.39 20.44
N LEU A 68 4.32 6.09 20.62
CA LEU A 68 4.44 5.09 19.56
C LEU A 68 3.14 4.93 18.74
N ASP A 69 1.98 5.15 19.37
CA ASP A 69 0.68 4.99 18.72
C ASP A 69 0.40 6.10 17.68
N ARG A 70 0.96 7.31 17.86
CA ARG A 70 0.71 8.43 16.94
C ARG A 70 1.30 8.21 15.55
N ILE A 71 2.51 7.65 15.47
CA ILE A 71 3.18 7.39 14.19
C ILE A 71 2.40 6.34 13.38
N LYS A 72 1.87 5.31 14.05
CA LYS A 72 1.04 4.28 13.40
C LYS A 72 -0.30 4.81 12.92
N ILE A 73 -0.93 5.71 13.67
CA ILE A 73 -2.18 6.37 13.24
C ILE A 73 -1.94 7.17 11.96
N VAL A 74 -0.87 7.99 11.95
CA VAL A 74 -0.48 8.78 10.78
C VAL A 74 -0.14 7.89 9.58
N GLU A 75 0.57 6.78 9.79
CA GLU A 75 0.87 5.80 8.74
C GLU A 75 -0.40 5.28 8.08
N ARG A 76 -1.39 4.86 8.89
CA ARG A 76 -2.68 4.39 8.40
C ARG A 76 -3.42 5.47 7.62
N ASP A 77 -3.50 6.68 8.18
CA ASP A 77 -4.21 7.79 7.54
C ASP A 77 -3.58 8.15 6.18
N ILE A 78 -2.24 8.10 6.08
CA ILE A 78 -1.54 8.29 4.79
C ILE A 78 -1.87 7.17 3.82
N PHE A 79 -1.86 5.91 4.25
CA PHE A 79 -2.21 4.79 3.38
C PHE A 79 -3.65 4.90 2.87
N ASP A 80 -4.58 5.34 3.71
CA ASP A 80 -5.97 5.58 3.34
C ASP A 80 -6.10 6.73 2.32
N ILE A 81 -5.39 7.86 2.55
CA ILE A 81 -5.35 8.99 1.60
C ILE A 81 -4.78 8.56 0.26
N VAL A 82 -3.64 7.87 0.27
CA VAL A 82 -2.98 7.40 -0.95
C VAL A 82 -3.89 6.45 -1.72
N ARG A 83 -4.60 5.56 -1.01
CA ARG A 83 -5.56 4.64 -1.63
C ARG A 83 -6.76 5.37 -2.24
N SER A 84 -7.27 6.41 -1.56
CA SER A 84 -8.38 7.24 -2.04
C SER A 84 -8.01 7.99 -3.33
N GLU A 85 -6.82 8.60 -3.38
CA GLU A 85 -6.44 9.46 -4.50
C GLU A 85 -5.82 8.68 -5.68
N ALA A 86 -4.96 7.70 -5.41
CA ALA A 86 -4.22 7.00 -6.46
C ALA A 86 -4.85 5.66 -6.87
N GLY A 87 -5.76 5.10 -6.06
CA GLY A 87 -6.44 3.85 -6.36
C GLY A 87 -5.46 2.69 -6.63
N ASP A 88 -5.69 1.95 -7.72
CA ASP A 88 -4.92 0.76 -8.09
C ASP A 88 -3.59 1.05 -8.79
N LEU A 89 -3.27 2.32 -9.07
CA LEU A 89 -2.02 2.69 -9.74
C LEU A 89 -0.79 2.46 -8.84
N ILE A 90 -0.95 2.61 -7.53
CA ILE A 90 0.13 2.40 -6.58
C ILE A 90 0.14 0.96 -6.12
N GLU A 91 1.27 0.28 -6.34
CA GLU A 91 1.47 -1.11 -5.94
C GLU A 91 1.90 -1.22 -4.48
N GLN A 92 2.74 -0.29 -4.04
CA GLN A 92 3.37 -0.35 -2.73
C GLN A 92 3.71 1.04 -2.21
N VAL A 93 3.47 1.26 -0.92
CA VAL A 93 3.95 2.42 -0.17
C VAL A 93 4.80 1.91 0.98
N LYS A 94 5.98 2.52 1.20
CA LYS A 94 6.84 2.26 2.36
C LYS A 94 7.12 3.58 3.05
N MET A 95 6.79 3.68 4.33
CA MET A 95 7.05 4.88 5.11
C MET A 95 8.30 4.69 5.97
N ASN A 96 9.25 5.61 5.86
CA ASN A 96 10.43 5.68 6.71
C ASN A 96 10.31 6.90 7.62
N HIS A 97 10.47 6.72 8.93
CA HIS A 97 10.48 7.82 9.89
C HIS A 97 11.91 8.24 10.24
N PHE A 98 12.23 9.52 10.05
CA PHE A 98 13.50 10.11 10.46
C PHE A 98 13.26 11.21 11.50
N SER A 99 13.97 11.12 12.64
CA SER A 99 14.02 12.22 13.59
C SER A 99 15.17 13.17 13.24
N TYR A 100 14.93 14.48 13.32
CA TYR A 100 15.93 15.50 13.04
C TYR A 100 17.19 15.39 13.93
N LYS A 101 17.06 14.86 15.15
CA LYS A 101 18.22 14.63 16.05
C LYS A 101 19.19 13.58 15.51
N SER A 102 18.69 12.55 14.84
CA SER A 102 19.49 11.46 14.24
C SER A 102 20.20 11.86 12.94
N LEU A 103 19.76 12.93 12.26
CA LEU A 103 20.39 13.40 11.01
C LEU A 103 21.75 14.07 11.24
N LYS A 104 22.04 14.59 12.43
CA LYS A 104 23.35 15.20 12.75
C LYS A 104 24.48 14.18 12.90
N GLN A 105 24.17 12.88 13.08
CA GLN A 105 25.18 11.84 13.26
C GLN A 105 25.81 11.40 11.92
N PHE A 106 25.14 11.66 10.79
CA PHE A 106 25.58 11.22 9.45
C PHE A 106 26.43 12.25 8.68
N TYR A 107 26.55 13.48 9.19
CA TYR A 107 27.32 14.57 8.58
C TYR A 107 28.60 14.92 9.37
N LYS A 108 29.20 13.96 10.08
CA LYS A 108 30.48 14.13 10.76
C LYS A 108 31.50 13.09 10.30
#